data_AF-A0A925CD42-F1
#
_entry.id   AF-A0A925CD42-F1
#
_cell.length_a   1.000
_cell.length_b   1.000
_cell.length_c   1.000
_cell.angle_alpha   90.00
_cell.angle_beta   90.00
_cell.angle_gamma   90.00
#
_symmetry.space_group_name_H-M   'P 1'
#
loop_
_entity.id
_entity.type
_entity.pdbx_description
1 polymer ?
#
loop_
_entity_poly.entity_id
_entity_poly.type
_entity_poly.pdbx_seq_one_letter_code
_entity_poly.pdbx_strand_id
1 'polypeptide(L)' 'MGPFGVATRPVRSFNLSRYARQIALPDIGLNGQARLRESAALVIGCGALGTVSAELLCRAGIGRLT' A
#
# COMPACT_ATOMS: atom_id res chain seq x y z
N MET A 1 6.05 15.34 -22.16
CA MET A 1 6.12 13.93 -22.59
C MET A 1 7.48 13.40 -22.15
N GLY A 2 7.55 12.78 -20.96
CA GLY A 2 8.76 12.17 -20.41
C GLY A 2 8.62 10.65 -20.36
N PRO A 3 9.72 9.88 -20.36
CA PRO A 3 9.70 8.43 -20.58
C PRO A 3 9.08 7.61 -19.42
N PHE A 4 8.59 8.24 -18.36
CA PHE A 4 7.98 7.60 -17.20
C PHE A 4 6.66 8.27 -16.81
N GLY A 5 5.70 8.31 -17.73
CA GLY A 5 4.35 8.75 -17.44
C GLY A 5 3.64 7.78 -16.50
N VAL A 6 3.72 8.00 -15.19
CA VAL A 6 2.82 7.31 -14.25
C VAL A 6 1.41 7.79 -14.56
N ALA A 7 0.60 6.92 -15.16
CA ALA A 7 -0.82 7.19 -15.29
C ALA A 7 -1.37 7.39 -13.87
N THR A 8 -1.81 8.60 -13.53
CA THR A 8 -2.55 8.88 -12.30
C THR A 8 -3.94 8.27 -12.45
N ARG A 9 -4.01 6.93 -12.44
CA ARG A 9 -5.30 6.24 -12.35
C ARG A 9 -5.90 6.67 -11.01
N PRO A 10 -7.17 7.11 -10.96
CA PRO A 10 -7.79 7.44 -9.70
C PRO A 10 -7.68 6.23 -8.78
N VAL A 11 -6.95 6.40 -7.67
CA VAL A 11 -6.85 5.38 -6.62
C VAL A 11 -8.29 5.12 -6.17
N ARG A 12 -8.78 3.90 -6.40
CA ARG A 12 -10.14 3.50 -6.01
C ARG A 12 -10.41 3.90 -4.56
N SER A 13 -11.68 4.20 -4.27
CA SER A 13 -12.13 4.65 -2.95
C SER A 13 -11.56 3.78 -1.83
N PHE A 14 -11.05 4.42 -0.78
CA PHE A 14 -10.49 3.73 0.37
C PHE A 14 -11.58 2.97 1.11
N ASN A 15 -11.45 1.65 1.18
CA ASN A 15 -12.41 0.83 1.90
C ASN A 15 -11.90 0.52 3.31
N LEU A 16 -12.39 1.27 4.30
CA LEU A 16 -12.06 1.06 5.72
C LEU A 16 -12.44 -0.34 6.21
N SER A 17 -13.49 -0.98 5.66
CA SER A 17 -13.92 -2.30 6.13
C SER A 17 -12.90 -3.40 5.80
N ARG A 18 -12.11 -3.23 4.72
CA ARG A 18 -11.00 -4.13 4.37
C ARG A 18 -9.94 -4.17 5.48
N TYR A 19 -9.72 -3.04 6.15
CA TYR A 19 -8.65 -2.87 7.13
C TYR A 19 -9.15 -2.86 8.58
N ALA A 20 -10.44 -3.15 8.82
CA ALA A 20 -11.05 -3.09 10.15
C ALA A 20 -10.26 -3.86 11.21
N ARG A 21 -9.75 -5.05 10.89
CA ARG A 21 -8.92 -5.85 11.82
C ARG A 21 -7.53 -5.24 12.08
N GLN A 22 -6.94 -4.57 11.10
CA GLN A 22 -5.66 -3.88 11.27
C GLN A 22 -5.87 -2.63 12.13
N ILE A 23 -6.91 -1.85 11.84
CA ILE A 23 -7.31 -0.64 12.58
C ILE A 23 -7.65 -0.94 14.04
N ALA A 24 -8.19 -2.12 14.34
CA ALA A 24 -8.51 -2.54 15.71
C ALA A 24 -7.26 -2.73 16.60
N LEU A 25 -6.06 -2.84 16.02
CA LEU A 25 -4.83 -2.94 16.79
C LEU A 25 -4.43 -1.55 17.32
N PRO A 26 -4.13 -1.41 18.63
CA PRO A 26 -3.78 -0.12 19.25
C PRO A 26 -2.64 0.62 18.55
N ASP A 27 -1.63 -0.12 18.07
CA ASP A 27 -0.44 0.46 17.43
C ASP A 27 -0.67 0.93 15.99
N ILE A 28 -1.75 0.47 15.34
CA ILE A 28 -2.11 0.89 13.97
C ILE A 28 -3.19 1.96 14.05
N GLY A 29 -4.38 1.62 14.56
CA GLY A 29 -5.52 2.54 14.58
C GLY A 29 -5.89 3.11 13.21
N LEU A 30 -6.77 4.11 13.20
CA LEU A 30 -7.11 4.83 11.97
C LEU A 30 -5.92 5.62 11.42
N ASN A 31 -5.12 6.22 12.30
CA ASN A 31 -3.99 7.07 11.91
C ASN A 31 -2.86 6.27 11.25
N GLY A 32 -2.50 5.10 11.78
CA GLY A 32 -1.51 4.21 11.17
C GLY A 32 -1.98 3.72 9.80
N GLN A 33 -3.26 3.38 9.67
CA GLN A 33 -3.80 2.96 8.38
C GLN A 33 -3.82 4.11 7.35
N ALA A 34 -4.13 5.34 7.78
CA ALA A 34 -4.03 6.53 6.94
C ALA A 34 -2.58 6.77 6.46
N ARG A 35 -1.59 6.63 7.36
CA ARG A 35 -0.18 6.73 7.01
C ARG A 35 0.25 5.67 6.00
N LEU A 36 -0.21 4.43 6.13
CA LEU A 36 0.05 3.36 5.15
C LEU A 36 -0.51 3.73 3.77
N ARG A 37 -1.74 4.25 3.73
CA ARG A 37 -2.38 4.71 2.49
C ARG A 37 -1.62 5.85 1.80
N GLU A 38 -0.99 6.74 2.55
CA GLU A 38 -0.21 7.85 2.00
C GLU A 38 1.23 7.46 1.64
N SER A 39 1.69 6.29 2.09
CA SER A 39 3.05 5.81 1.86
C SER A 39 3.25 5.20 0.47
N ALA A 40 4.52 5.17 0.05
CA ALA A 40 4.97 4.50 -1.16
C ALA A 40 6.21 3.62 -0.87
N ALA A 41 6.32 2.49 -1.55
CA ALA A 41 7.50 1.62 -1.51
C ALA A 41 7.94 1.20 -2.92
N LEU A 42 9.25 1.00 -3.09
CA LEU A 42 9.88 0.43 -4.28
C LEU A 42 10.42 -0.95 -3.92
N VAL A 43 10.01 -1.99 -4.65
CA VAL A 43 10.52 -3.36 -4.47
C VAL A 43 11.40 -3.71 -5.66
N ILE A 44 12.71 -3.81 -5.42
CA ILE A 44 13.68 -4.15 -6.46
C ILE A 44 13.84 -5.67 -6.52
N GLY A 45 13.26 -6.26 -7.56
CA GLY A 45 13.28 -7.70 -7.84
C GLY A 45 12.03 -8.41 -7.31
N CYS A 46 11.38 -9.21 -8.18
CA CYS A 46 10.14 -9.94 -7.88
C CYS A 46 10.36 -11.45 -7.79
N GLY A 47 11.45 -11.87 -7.13
CA GLY A 47 11.72 -13.27 -6.79
C GLY A 47 10.97 -13.70 -5.52
N ALA A 48 11.49 -14.74 -4.84
CA ALA A 48 10.89 -15.27 -3.62
C ALA A 48 10.66 -14.19 -2.54
N LEU A 49 11.68 -13.38 -2.25
CA LEU A 49 11.58 -12.31 -1.25
C LEU A 49 10.69 -11.16 -1.73
N GLY A 50 10.93 -10.68 -2.95
CA GLY A 50 10.21 -9.56 -3.52
C GLY A 50 8.71 -9.79 -3.60
N THR A 51 8.29 -11.00 -3.97
CA THR A 51 6.87 -11.37 -4.07
C THR A 51 6.20 -11.35 -2.71
N VAL A 52 6.81 -11.94 -1.68
CA VAL A 52 6.26 -11.95 -0.31
C VAL A 52 6.22 -10.53 0.25
N SER A 53 7.27 -9.73 0.07
CA SER A 53 7.28 -8.33 0.49
C SER A 53 6.20 -7.51 -0.20
N ALA A 54 6.06 -7.63 -1.53
CA ALA A 54 5.04 -6.94 -2.31
C ALA A 54 3.62 -7.33 -1.87
N GLU A 55 3.38 -8.62 -1.62
CA GLU A 55 2.09 -9.10 -1.12
C GLU A 55 1.76 -8.48 0.24
N LEU A 56 2.69 -8.53 1.19
CA LEU A 56 2.48 -8.01 2.54
C LEU A 56 2.22 -6.49 2.52
N LEU A 57 2.98 -5.73 1.73
CA LEU A 57 2.79 -4.27 1.58
C LEU A 57 1.43 -3.94 0.95
N CYS A 58 1.02 -4.67 -0.08
CA CYS A 58 -0.32 -4.52 -0.68
C CYS A 58 -1.44 -4.81 0.33
N ARG A 59 -1.30 -5.89 1.10
CA ARG A 59 -2.29 -6.30 2.12
C ARG A 59 -2.34 -5.36 3.32
N ALA A 60 -1.21 -4.75 3.68
CA ALA A 60 -1.14 -3.68 4.68
C ALA A 60 -1.86 -2.41 4.18
N GLY A 61 -2.03 -2.25 2.86
CA GLY A 61 -2.74 -1.12 2.27
C GLY A 61 -1.84 0.06 1.92
N ILE A 62 -0.61 -0.22 1.48
CA ILE A 62 0.28 0.83 0.97
C ILE A 62 -0.37 1.58 -0.21
N GLY A 63 -0.19 2.90 -0.26
CA GLY A 63 -0.77 3.74 -1.30
C GLY A 63 -0.22 3.47 -2.69
N ARG A 64 1.09 3.27 -2.77
CA ARG A 64 1.79 2.99 -4.02
C ARG A 64 2.90 1.96 -3.82
N LEU A 65 2.91 0.95 -4.67
CA LEU A 65 4.01 0.00 -4.80
C LEU A 65 4.57 0.12 -6.21
N THR A 66 5.89 0.26 -6.33
CA THR A 66 6.62 0.32 -7.61
C THR A 66 7.62 -0.82 -7.69
#